data_AF-A0A6C2U0A2-F1
#
_entry.id   AF-A0A6C2U0A2-F1
#
_cell.length_a   1.000
_cell.length_b   1.000
_cell.length_c   1.000
_cell.angle_alpha   90.00
_cell.angle_beta   90.00
_cell.angle_gamma   90.00
#
_symmetry.space_group_name_H-M   'P 1'
#
loop_
_entity.id
_entity.type
_entity.pdbx_description
1 polymer ?
#
loop_
_entity_poly.entity_id
_entity_poly.type
_entity_poly.pdbx_seq_one_letter_code
_entity_poly.pdbx_strand_id
1 'polypeptide(L)'
;MVSQTAQCLLFPSGLVTLPDMPDAYRRKADLFEFIGQLPMNWDETKVLEAEIGKYITLARKAGDAWFVGALADEQGRKTSITLDFLEEGITYDATLYEDAPDAHYEYIGPMNKREARAQKTELKPQQTRRELYQVKKTTAKKGDSIPVTIAPGGGHCMWIRP
;
A
#
# COMPACT_ATOMS: atom_id res chain seq x y z
N MET A 1 3.74 -1.29 -6.85
CA MET A 1 4.12 -1.55 -5.44
C MET A 1 2.97 -1.08 -4.57
N VAL A 2 2.82 -1.56 -3.33
CA VAL A 2 1.73 -1.09 -2.45
C VAL A 2 1.87 0.39 -2.14
N SER A 3 3.11 0.88 -1.95
CA SER A 3 3.42 2.30 -1.78
C SER A 3 2.83 3.20 -2.86
N GLN A 4 3.01 2.85 -4.14
CA GLN A 4 2.45 3.63 -5.27
C GLN A 4 0.92 3.69 -5.26
N THR A 5 0.29 2.62 -4.76
CA THR A 5 -1.16 2.55 -4.61
C THR A 5 -1.62 3.46 -3.46
N ALA A 6 -0.89 3.44 -2.34
CA ALA A 6 -1.16 4.31 -1.19
C ALA A 6 -0.99 5.80 -1.55
N GLN A 7 -0.04 6.14 -2.42
CA GLN A 7 0.18 7.52 -2.89
C GLN A 7 -1.06 8.09 -3.60
N CYS A 8 -1.81 7.27 -4.34
CA CYS A 8 -3.04 7.70 -5.01
C CYS A 8 -4.11 8.19 -4.01
N LEU A 9 -4.10 7.64 -2.79
CA LEU A 9 -4.97 8.09 -1.69
C LEU A 9 -4.36 9.26 -0.93
N LEU A 10 -3.08 9.16 -0.55
CA LEU A 10 -2.41 10.12 0.33
C LEU A 10 -2.20 11.49 -0.32
N PHE A 11 -1.92 11.52 -1.62
CA PHE A 11 -1.72 12.74 -2.38
C PHE A 11 -2.90 12.95 -3.34
N PRO A 12 -4.07 13.39 -2.84
CA PRO A 12 -5.19 13.66 -3.72
C PRO A 12 -4.85 14.84 -4.63
N SER A 13 -4.94 14.60 -5.92
CA SER A 13 -4.93 15.63 -6.95
C SER A 13 -6.21 15.49 -7.76
N GLY A 14 -6.68 16.59 -8.38
CA GLY A 14 -7.80 16.52 -9.32
C GLY A 14 -7.52 15.66 -10.57
N LEU A 15 -6.27 15.22 -10.73
CA LEU A 15 -5.82 14.30 -11.78
C LEU A 15 -4.76 13.36 -11.20
N VAL A 16 -5.11 12.09 -11.02
CA VAL A 16 -4.16 11.03 -10.67
C VAL A 16 -3.68 10.38 -11.96
N THR A 17 -2.37 10.41 -12.20
CA THR A 17 -1.76 9.81 -13.40
C THR A 17 -1.15 8.46 -13.06
N LEU A 18 -1.49 7.45 -13.86
CA LEU A 18 -0.99 6.09 -13.77
C LEU A 18 0.00 5.85 -14.94
N PRO A 19 1.32 5.87 -14.70
CA PRO A 19 2.31 5.99 -15.77
C PRO A 19 2.74 4.66 -16.42
N ASP A 20 2.22 3.52 -15.97
CA ASP A 20 2.66 2.18 -16.40
C ASP A 20 1.84 1.67 -17.60
N MET A 21 2.32 0.59 -18.22
CA MET A 21 1.64 -0.05 -19.33
C MET A 21 0.38 -0.81 -18.87
N PRO A 22 -0.69 -0.87 -19.68
CA PRO A 22 -1.92 -1.60 -19.33
C PRO A 22 -1.70 -3.05 -18.88
N ASP A 23 -0.74 -3.75 -19.50
CA ASP A 23 -0.42 -5.15 -19.16
C ASP A 23 0.25 -5.29 -17.79
N ALA A 24 0.89 -4.25 -17.27
CA ALA A 24 1.42 -4.24 -15.90
C ALA A 24 0.28 -4.19 -14.87
N TYR A 25 -0.77 -3.42 -15.14
CA TYR A 25 -1.96 -3.36 -14.28
C TYR A 25 -2.75 -4.67 -14.31
N ARG A 26 -2.90 -5.29 -15.49
CA ARG A 26 -3.56 -6.60 -15.62
C ARG A 26 -2.85 -7.70 -14.82
N ARG A 27 -1.52 -7.64 -14.71
CA ARG A 27 -0.73 -8.57 -13.89
C ARG A 27 -0.96 -8.41 -12.38
N LYS A 28 -1.47 -7.26 -11.94
CA LYS A 28 -1.73 -6.90 -10.54
C LYS A 28 -3.16 -6.43 -10.37
N ALA A 29 -4.10 -7.15 -10.98
CA ALA A 29 -5.51 -6.77 -11.02
C ALA A 29 -6.14 -6.69 -9.62
N ASP A 30 -5.67 -7.53 -8.69
CA ASP A 30 -6.02 -7.52 -7.28
C ASP A 30 -5.61 -6.20 -6.59
N LEU A 31 -4.35 -5.77 -6.73
CA LEU A 31 -3.90 -4.49 -6.16
C LEU A 31 -4.57 -3.30 -6.85
N PHE A 32 -4.84 -3.42 -8.16
CA PHE A 32 -5.50 -2.38 -8.94
C PHE A 32 -6.99 -2.21 -8.59
N GLU A 33 -7.63 -3.24 -8.02
CA GLU A 33 -9.00 -3.15 -7.49
C GLU A 33 -9.11 -1.98 -6.51
N PHE A 34 -8.14 -1.80 -5.61
CA PHE A 34 -8.11 -0.68 -4.68
C PHE A 34 -8.17 0.68 -5.39
N ILE A 35 -7.35 0.88 -6.43
CA ILE A 35 -7.29 2.14 -7.19
C ILE A 35 -8.60 2.37 -7.94
N GLY A 36 -9.18 1.31 -8.52
CA GLY A 36 -10.46 1.38 -9.23
C GLY A 36 -11.65 1.75 -8.34
N GLN A 37 -11.55 1.51 -7.03
CA GLN A 37 -12.58 1.86 -6.05
C GLN A 37 -12.41 3.26 -5.46
N LEU A 38 -11.32 3.97 -5.76
CA LEU A 38 -11.09 5.31 -5.22
C LEU A 38 -12.13 6.29 -5.79
N PRO A 39 -12.91 6.96 -4.93
CA PRO A 39 -13.88 7.96 -5.33
C PRO A 39 -13.18 9.28 -5.68
N MET A 40 -13.90 10.12 -6.43
CA MET A 40 -13.44 11.47 -6.76
C MET A 40 -13.65 12.46 -5.60
N ASN A 41 -14.68 12.24 -4.77
CA ASN A 41 -15.04 13.09 -3.64
C ASN A 41 -14.88 12.34 -2.32
N TRP A 42 -14.47 13.07 -1.28
CA TRP A 42 -14.24 12.55 0.06
C TRP A 42 -15.11 13.32 1.05
N ASP A 43 -15.81 12.61 1.93
CA ASP A 43 -16.66 13.21 2.95
C ASP A 43 -15.86 13.60 4.19
N GLU A 44 -14.93 12.73 4.60
CA GLU A 44 -14.10 12.94 5.77
C GLU A 44 -12.66 12.50 5.52
N THR A 45 -11.70 13.20 6.11
CA THR A 45 -10.28 12.81 6.12
C THR A 45 -9.76 12.88 7.56
N LYS A 46 -9.14 11.80 8.01
CA LYS A 46 -8.51 11.66 9.33
C LYS A 46 -7.05 11.28 9.17
N VAL A 47 -6.17 12.03 9.80
CA VAL A 47 -4.76 11.65 9.94
C VAL A 47 -4.64 10.81 11.21
N LEU A 48 -4.31 9.54 11.06
CA LEU A 48 -4.17 8.62 12.19
C LEU A 48 -2.79 8.74 12.82
N GLU A 49 -1.76 8.83 11.96
CA GLU A 49 -0.38 8.96 12.38
C GLU A 49 0.38 9.78 11.34
N ALA A 50 1.25 10.69 11.78
CA ALA A 50 2.15 11.40 10.87
C ALA A 50 3.40 11.84 11.60
N GLU A 51 4.56 11.61 10.98
CA GLU A 51 5.83 12.20 11.38
C GLU A 51 6.58 12.64 10.12
N ILE A 52 6.95 13.93 10.10
CA ILE A 52 7.60 14.54 8.94
C ILE A 52 8.89 13.79 8.63
N GLY A 53 9.01 13.33 7.38
CA GLY A 53 10.19 12.61 6.90
C GLY A 53 10.22 11.13 7.27
N LYS A 54 9.29 10.61 8.07
CA LYS A 54 9.28 9.19 8.46
C LYS A 54 8.08 8.42 7.97
N TYR A 55 6.87 8.85 8.30
CA TYR A 55 5.67 8.10 7.94
C TYR A 55 4.42 8.96 7.94
N ILE A 56 3.42 8.48 7.22
CA ILE A 56 2.06 9.03 7.23
C ILE A 56 1.06 7.89 7.11
N THR A 57 0.03 7.92 7.95
CA THR A 57 -1.12 7.02 7.93
C THR A 57 -2.38 7.87 7.90
N LEU A 58 -3.16 7.76 6.84
CA LEU A 58 -4.33 8.59 6.59
C LEU A 58 -5.54 7.72 6.24
N ALA A 59 -6.68 8.03 6.85
CA ALA A 59 -7.96 7.40 6.57
C ALA A 59 -8.91 8.42 5.94
N ARG A 60 -9.63 8.02 4.89
CA ARG A 60 -10.68 8.84 4.28
C ARG A 60 -11.99 8.08 4.17
N LYS A 61 -13.09 8.79 4.38
CA LYS A 61 -14.45 8.30 4.19
C LYS A 61 -15.00 8.81 2.86
N ALA A 62 -15.70 7.95 2.16
CA ALA A 62 -16.51 8.29 1.01
C ALA A 62 -17.76 7.40 0.96
N GLY A 63 -18.93 8.02 1.12
CA GLY A 63 -20.16 7.30 1.43
C GLY A 63 -19.96 6.49 2.71
N ASP A 64 -20.25 5.20 2.66
CA ASP A 64 -20.12 4.31 3.81
C ASP A 64 -18.76 3.58 3.85
N ALA A 65 -17.92 3.76 2.83
CA ALA A 65 -16.61 3.11 2.73
C ALA A 65 -15.49 3.98 3.29
N TRP A 66 -14.52 3.32 3.94
CA TRP A 66 -13.29 3.92 4.42
C TRP A 66 -12.08 3.38 3.65
N PHE A 67 -11.17 4.28 3.33
CA PHE A 67 -9.92 3.99 2.64
C PHE A 67 -8.77 4.46 3.52
N VAL A 68 -7.86 3.55 3.86
CA VAL A 68 -6.67 3.86 4.65
C VAL A 68 -5.44 3.66 3.80
N GLY A 69 -4.49 4.60 3.86
CA GLY A 69 -3.21 4.53 3.18
C GLY A 69 -2.11 4.89 4.14
N ALA A 70 -1.04 4.11 4.12
CA ALA A 70 0.16 4.36 4.90
C ALA A 70 1.42 4.29 4.03
N LEU A 71 2.37 5.17 4.32
CA LEU A 71 3.71 5.18 3.75
C LEU A 71 4.74 5.28 4.86
N ALA A 72 5.90 4.66 4.63
CA ALA A 72 7.07 4.74 5.50
C ALA A 72 8.31 5.14 4.69
N ASP A 73 9.32 5.64 5.40
CA ASP A 73 10.65 5.98 4.91
C ASP A 73 11.50 4.73 4.61
N GLU A 74 12.80 4.94 4.35
CA GLU A 74 13.77 3.88 4.08
C GLU A 74 13.99 2.90 5.24
N GLN A 75 13.51 3.18 6.44
CA GLN A 75 13.65 2.27 7.59
C GLN A 75 12.49 1.27 7.68
N GLY A 76 11.39 1.55 6.96
CA GLY A 76 10.15 0.80 7.09
C GLY A 76 9.49 1.02 8.46
N ARG A 77 8.37 0.34 8.72
CA ARG A 77 7.64 0.55 9.98
C ARG A 77 6.79 -0.65 10.38
N LYS A 78 6.72 -0.91 11.68
CA LYS A 78 5.70 -1.77 12.30
C LYS A 78 4.84 -0.90 13.20
N THR A 79 3.56 -0.83 12.92
CA THR A 79 2.59 -0.06 13.71
C THR A 79 1.29 -0.85 13.84
N SER A 80 0.38 -0.37 14.67
CA SER A 80 -0.97 -0.91 14.82
C SER A 80 -1.97 0.21 14.54
N ILE A 81 -2.82 0.03 13.54
CA ILE A 81 -3.84 1.02 13.19
C ILE A 81 -5.11 0.68 13.95
N THR A 82 -5.53 1.57 14.86
CA THR A 82 -6.80 1.43 15.58
C THR A 82 -7.94 2.02 14.76
N LEU A 83 -9.01 1.25 14.59
CA LEU A 83 -10.17 1.59 13.77
C LEU A 83 -11.26 2.33 14.57
N ASP A 84 -10.86 3.32 15.37
CA ASP A 84 -11.77 4.09 16.24
C ASP A 84 -12.71 5.03 15.47
N PHE A 85 -12.37 5.30 14.20
CA PHE A 85 -13.16 6.16 13.32
C PHE A 85 -14.34 5.45 12.66
N LEU A 86 -14.45 4.13 12.79
CA LEU A 86 -15.59 3.37 12.29
C LEU A 86 -16.84 3.61 13.14
N GLU A 87 -18.00 3.37 12.55
CA GLU A 87 -19.28 3.53 13.25
C GLU A 87 -19.55 2.34 14.20
N GLU A 88 -20.20 2.65 15.31
CA GLU A 88 -20.43 1.69 16.37
C GLU A 88 -21.57 0.72 16.01
N GLY A 89 -21.37 -0.57 16.30
CA GLY A 89 -22.37 -1.61 16.01
C GLY A 89 -22.40 -2.09 14.55
N ILE A 90 -21.60 -1.51 13.66
CA ILE A 90 -21.45 -1.96 12.26
C ILE A 90 -20.25 -2.90 12.15
N THR A 91 -20.42 -4.00 11.42
CA THR A 91 -19.32 -4.89 11.05
C THR A 91 -18.91 -4.56 9.63
N TYR A 92 -17.63 -4.31 9.42
CA TYR A 92 -17.08 -3.95 8.12
C TYR A 92 -16.25 -5.09 7.54
N ASP A 93 -16.30 -5.27 6.23
CA ASP A 93 -15.33 -6.06 5.48
C ASP A 93 -14.11 -5.18 5.14
N ALA A 94 -12.94 -5.58 5.63
CA ALA A 94 -11.67 -4.92 5.37
C ALA A 94 -10.79 -5.79 4.44
N THR A 95 -10.36 -5.22 3.32
CA THR A 95 -9.33 -5.78 2.45
C THR A 95 -8.03 -5.01 2.65
N LEU A 96 -7.00 -5.72 3.13
CA LEU A 96 -5.67 -5.20 3.40
C LEU A 96 -4.75 -5.56 2.25
N TYR A 97 -4.05 -4.55 1.74
CA TYR A 97 -2.98 -4.67 0.77
C TYR A 97 -1.70 -4.29 1.49
N GLU A 98 -0.85 -5.27 1.74
CA GLU A 98 0.37 -5.10 2.54
C GLU A 98 1.59 -5.52 1.73
N ASP A 99 2.73 -4.88 1.99
CA ASP A 99 3.99 -5.39 1.50
C ASP A 99 4.27 -6.80 2.07
N ALA A 100 4.87 -7.67 1.26
CA ALA A 100 5.30 -8.97 1.76
C ALA A 100 6.45 -8.79 2.77
N PRO A 101 6.66 -9.72 3.73
CA PRO A 101 7.76 -9.64 4.71
C PRO A 101 9.15 -9.49 4.08
N ASP A 102 9.29 -10.00 2.86
CA ASP A 102 10.50 -10.04 2.05
C ASP A 102 10.63 -8.87 1.06
N ALA A 103 9.65 -7.96 1.05
CA ALA A 103 9.65 -6.81 0.17
C ALA A 103 10.74 -5.81 0.60
N HIS A 104 11.50 -5.31 -0.37
CA HIS A 104 12.49 -4.26 -0.16
C HIS A 104 12.59 -3.42 -1.42
N TYR A 105 12.80 -2.11 -1.25
CA TYR A 105 13.02 -1.19 -2.36
C TYR A 105 14.39 -1.37 -3.04
N GLU A 106 15.36 -1.95 -2.33
CA GLU A 106 16.73 -2.09 -2.81
C GLU A 106 16.83 -3.22 -3.83
N TYR A 107 17.63 -2.95 -4.86
CA TYR A 107 17.95 -3.93 -5.86
C TYR A 107 19.13 -4.79 -5.38
N ILE A 108 18.87 -6.08 -5.14
CA ILE A 108 19.92 -7.05 -4.85
C ILE A 108 20.27 -7.76 -6.17
N GLY A 109 21.20 -7.19 -6.93
CA GLY A 109 21.71 -7.81 -8.17
C GLY A 109 22.72 -6.94 -8.93
N PRO A 110 23.41 -7.49 -9.95
CA PRO A 110 24.29 -6.71 -10.82
C PRO A 110 23.45 -5.78 -11.72
N MET A 111 23.69 -4.46 -11.64
CA MET A 111 22.97 -3.46 -12.45
C MET A 111 23.28 -3.63 -13.95
N ASN A 112 24.47 -4.14 -14.28
CA ASN A 112 24.95 -4.24 -15.66
C ASN A 112 25.36 -5.66 -16.07
N LYS A 113 25.21 -5.98 -17.37
CA LYS A 113 25.73 -7.22 -17.97
C LYS A 113 27.24 -7.43 -17.74
N ARG A 114 28.00 -6.33 -17.62
CA ARG A 114 29.44 -6.35 -17.31
C ARG A 114 29.73 -6.82 -15.89
N GLU A 115 28.95 -6.35 -14.92
CA GLU A 115 29.06 -6.77 -13.50
C GLU A 115 28.61 -8.23 -13.33
N ALA A 116 27.53 -8.63 -14.00
CA ALA A 116 27.07 -10.02 -13.99
C ALA A 116 28.11 -10.99 -14.58
N ARG A 117 28.78 -10.57 -15.67
CA ARG A 117 29.86 -11.34 -16.31
C ARG A 117 31.13 -11.39 -15.45
N ALA A 118 31.46 -10.31 -14.73
CA ALA A 118 32.56 -10.28 -13.77
C ALA A 118 32.30 -11.20 -12.57
N GLN A 119 31.05 -11.29 -12.11
CA GLN A 119 30.64 -12.14 -10.99
C GLN A 119 30.29 -13.58 -11.40
N LYS A 120 30.38 -13.93 -12.70
CA LYS A 120 29.97 -15.23 -13.27
C LYS A 120 28.56 -15.67 -12.85
N THR A 121 27.65 -14.72 -12.68
CA THR A 121 26.27 -14.98 -12.27
C THR A 121 25.37 -15.00 -13.50
N GLU A 122 24.46 -15.97 -13.61
CA GLU A 122 23.45 -15.99 -14.67
C GLU A 122 22.53 -14.77 -14.56
N LEU A 123 22.31 -14.09 -15.69
CA LEU A 123 21.36 -12.99 -15.83
C LEU A 123 19.94 -13.56 -15.83
N LYS A 124 19.37 -13.79 -14.64
CA LYS A 124 17.94 -14.07 -14.50
C LYS A 124 17.14 -12.81 -14.85
N PRO A 125 15.94 -12.93 -15.46
CA PRO A 125 15.03 -11.80 -15.62
C PRO A 125 14.87 -11.10 -14.27
N GLN A 126 15.10 -9.79 -14.24
CA GLN A 126 15.18 -9.01 -13.01
C GLN A 126 13.81 -8.96 -12.30
N GLN A 127 13.52 -9.95 -11.45
CA GLN A 127 12.35 -9.93 -10.59
C GLN A 127 12.72 -9.21 -9.29
N THR A 128 12.37 -7.93 -9.22
CA THR A 128 12.65 -7.08 -8.06
C THR A 128 11.70 -7.43 -6.90
N ARG A 129 12.24 -7.61 -5.68
CA ARG A 129 11.43 -7.93 -4.48
C ARG A 129 10.44 -6.81 -4.10
N ARG A 130 10.62 -5.61 -4.65
CA ARG A 130 9.73 -4.45 -4.51
C ARG A 130 8.27 -4.73 -4.91
N GLU A 131 8.05 -5.73 -5.76
CA GLU A 131 6.72 -6.07 -6.28
C GLU A 131 6.00 -7.13 -5.46
N LEU A 132 6.60 -7.62 -4.38
CA LEU A 132 6.00 -8.60 -3.49
C LEU A 132 5.00 -7.92 -2.55
N TYR A 133 3.74 -8.31 -2.65
CA TYR A 133 2.67 -7.87 -1.75
C TYR A 133 1.76 -9.04 -1.42
N GLN A 134 0.94 -8.86 -0.39
CA GLN A 134 -0.08 -9.80 0.04
C GLN A 134 -1.41 -9.08 0.18
N VAL A 135 -2.48 -9.74 -0.23
CA VAL A 135 -3.86 -9.27 -0.04
C VAL A 135 -4.54 -10.16 0.99
N LYS A 136 -5.04 -9.57 2.06
CA LYS A 136 -5.78 -10.26 3.12
C LYS A 136 -7.17 -9.67 3.24
N LYS A 137 -8.16 -10.52 3.48
CA LYS A 137 -9.54 -10.09 3.78
C LYS A 137 -9.84 -10.46 5.22
N THR A 138 -10.37 -9.51 5.98
CA THR A 138 -10.79 -9.69 7.37
C THR A 138 -12.06 -8.91 7.63
N THR A 139 -12.79 -9.29 8.67
CA THR A 139 -13.84 -8.44 9.24
C THR A 139 -13.22 -7.50 10.27
N ALA A 140 -13.74 -6.29 10.39
CA ALA A 140 -13.31 -5.28 11.34
C ALA A 140 -14.50 -4.57 11.99
N LYS A 141 -14.33 -4.14 13.24
CA LYS A 141 -15.30 -3.35 14.00
C LYS A 141 -14.61 -2.12 14.58
N LYS A 142 -15.42 -1.16 15.02
CA LYS A 142 -14.92 0.02 15.76
C LYS A 142 -14.10 -0.43 16.98
N GLY A 143 -12.90 0.12 17.12
CA GLY A 143 -11.97 -0.19 18.21
C GLY A 143 -11.04 -1.37 17.97
N ASP A 144 -11.19 -2.09 16.84
CA ASP A 144 -10.23 -3.14 16.47
C ASP A 144 -8.88 -2.51 16.11
N SER A 145 -7.79 -3.17 16.52
CA SER A 145 -6.43 -2.76 16.20
C SER A 145 -5.80 -3.75 15.23
N ILE A 146 -5.47 -3.26 14.04
CA ILE A 146 -4.89 -4.08 12.97
C ILE A 146 -3.37 -3.88 12.96
N PRO A 147 -2.56 -4.94 13.15
CA PRO A 147 -1.11 -4.84 13.03
C PRO A 147 -0.72 -4.63 11.56
N VAL A 148 0.08 -3.61 11.31
CA VAL A 148 0.55 -3.21 9.99
C VAL A 148 2.07 -3.24 9.94
N THR A 149 2.61 -3.98 8.98
CA THR A 149 4.04 -4.00 8.67
C THR A 149 4.26 -3.39 7.29
N ILE A 150 5.08 -2.35 7.23
CA ILE A 150 5.46 -1.63 6.02
C ILE A 150 6.94 -1.88 5.77
N ALA A 151 7.28 -2.33 4.57
CA ALA A 151 8.66 -2.54 4.18
C ALA A 151 9.40 -1.18 4.03
N PRO A 152 10.75 -1.17 4.05
CA PRO A 152 11.56 -0.02 3.65
C PRO A 152 11.09 0.60 2.31
N GLY A 153 10.73 1.89 2.31
CA GLY A 153 10.19 2.61 1.14
C GLY A 153 8.83 2.09 0.65
N GLY A 154 8.16 1.30 1.48
CA GLY A 154 6.94 0.57 1.18
C GLY A 154 5.67 1.35 1.51
N GLY A 155 4.55 0.62 1.53
CA GLY A 155 3.28 1.17 1.95
C GLY A 155 2.25 0.11 2.33
N HIS A 156 1.12 0.57 2.85
CA HIS A 156 -0.04 -0.26 3.16
C HIS A 156 -1.30 0.44 2.65
N CYS A 157 -2.23 -0.31 2.08
CA CYS A 157 -3.57 0.19 1.75
C CYS A 157 -4.62 -0.69 2.41
N MET A 158 -5.70 -0.09 2.88
CA MET A 158 -6.84 -0.81 3.43
C MET A 158 -8.12 -0.24 2.83
N TRP A 159 -8.97 -1.13 2.33
CA TRP A 159 -10.32 -0.77 1.89
C TRP A 159 -11.33 -1.42 2.81
N ILE A 160 -12.09 -0.61 3.53
CA ILE A 160 -13.04 -1.01 4.56
C ILE A 160 -14.43 -0.60 4.09
N ARG A 161 -15.37 -1.54 4.05
CA ARG A 161 -16.76 -1.30 3.62
C ARG A 161 -17.74 -1.98 4.58
N PRO A 162 -18.94 -1.43 4.80
CA PRO A 162 -19.95 -2.08 5.63
C PRO A 162 -20.44 -3.38 5.00
#